data_AF-A0AAJ6A0H9-F1
#
_entry.id   AF-A0AAJ6A0H9-F1
#
_cell.length_a   1.000
_cell.length_b   1.000
_cell.length_c   1.000
_cell.angle_alpha   90.00
_cell.angle_beta   90.00
_cell.angle_gamma   90.00
#
_symmetry.space_group_name_H-M   'P 1'
#
loop_
_entity.id
_entity.type
_entity.pdbx_description
1 polymer ?
#
loop_
_entity_poly.entity_id
_entity_poly.type
_entity_poly.pdbx_seq_one_letter_code
_entity_poly.pdbx_strand_id
1 'polypeptide(L)' 'MARKKINHDNMPARFPEGTFVRMDNVLAEGETRMDLVRGAVDLELRKRERVAKRQAEETEKPDL' A
#
# COMPACT_ATOMS: atom_id res chain seq x y z
N MET A 1 2.99 7.73 -30.18
CA MET A 1 2.24 7.09 -29.08
C MET A 1 2.81 7.57 -27.76
N ALA A 2 2.13 8.48 -27.05
CA ALA A 2 2.62 9.00 -25.77
C ALA A 2 2.55 7.90 -24.68
N ARG A 3 3.59 7.78 -23.86
CA ARG A 3 3.66 6.83 -22.74
C ARG A 3 2.55 7.18 -21.73
N LYS A 4 1.62 6.25 -21.49
CA LYS A 4 0.56 6.40 -20.48
C LYS A 4 1.22 6.70 -19.12
N LYS A 5 0.90 7.85 -18.52
CA LYS A 5 1.34 8.15 -17.16
C LYS A 5 0.62 7.16 -16.22
N ILE A 6 1.40 6.47 -15.40
CA ILE A 6 0.90 5.38 -14.53
C ILE A 6 0.59 5.93 -13.13
N ASN A 7 1.27 7.01 -12.72
CA ASN A 7 1.15 7.60 -11.39
C ASN A 7 0.51 9.00 -11.51
N HIS A 8 -0.82 9.04 -11.50
CA HIS A 8 -1.57 10.30 -11.63
C HIS A 8 -2.08 10.84 -10.29
N ASP A 9 -2.33 9.96 -9.34
CA ASP A 9 -2.88 10.34 -8.04
C ASP A 9 -1.76 10.82 -7.11
N ASN A 10 -1.98 11.96 -6.46
CA ASN A 10 -1.05 12.54 -5.50
C ASN A 10 -1.79 12.84 -4.20
N MET A 11 -1.22 12.45 -3.07
CA MET A 11 -1.78 12.68 -1.74
C MET A 11 -0.67 13.21 -0.82
N PRO A 12 -0.72 14.49 -0.38
CA PRO A 12 0.21 14.99 0.62
C PRO A 12 -0.05 14.31 1.98
N ALA A 13 1.01 13.87 2.64
CA ALA A 13 0.94 13.23 3.96
C ALA A 13 1.88 13.92 4.96
N ARG A 14 1.45 13.99 6.22
CA ARG A 14 2.29 14.39 7.35
C ARG A 14 2.72 13.15 8.12
N PHE A 15 3.97 13.14 8.57
CA PHE A 15 4.51 12.07 9.39
C PHE A 15 5.05 12.63 10.71
N PRO A 16 5.11 11.81 11.78
CA PRO A 16 5.85 12.16 12.98
C PRO A 16 7.31 12.50 12.65
N GLU A 17 7.90 13.37 13.46
CA GLU A 17 9.31 13.71 13.35
C GLU A 17 10.21 12.46 13.34
N GLY A 18 11.29 12.50 12.54
CA GLY A 18 12.22 11.38 12.40
C GLY A 18 11.71 10.20 11.56
N THR A 19 10.48 10.23 11.07
CA THR A 19 9.96 9.13 10.22
C THR A 19 10.75 8.98 8.93
N PHE A 20 11.12 10.07 8.25
CA PHE A 20 11.94 9.99 7.04
C PHE A 20 13.34 9.44 7.31
N VAL A 21 13.95 9.79 8.45
CA VAL A 21 15.24 9.20 8.86
C VAL A 21 15.10 7.69 9.07
N ARG A 22 14.02 7.25 9.74
CA ARG A 22 13.73 5.82 9.90
C ARG A 22 13.51 5.11 8.57
N MET A 23 12.85 5.77 7.61
CA MET A 23 12.68 5.22 6.27
C MET A 23 14.01 5.08 5.54
N ASP A 24 14.84 6.13 5.51
CA ASP A 24 16.13 6.11 4.82
C ASP A 24 17.05 5.00 5.32
N ASN A 25 17.02 4.72 6.63
CA ASN A 25 17.84 3.67 7.24
C ASN A 25 17.45 2.24 6.84
N VAL A 26 16.27 2.03 6.24
CA VAL A 26 15.77 0.70 5.84
C VAL A 26 15.66 0.52 4.33
N LEU A 27 15.96 1.56 3.54
CA LEU A 27 15.93 1.46 2.08
C LEU A 27 17.06 0.57 1.56
N ALA A 28 16.74 -0.27 0.58
CA ALA A 28 17.76 -0.97 -0.19
C ALA A 28 18.52 -0.01 -1.13
N GLU A 29 19.65 -0.46 -1.67
CA GLU A 29 20.42 0.32 -2.65
C GLU A 29 19.55 0.65 -3.87
N GLY A 30 19.42 1.95 -4.17
CA GLY A 30 18.60 2.45 -5.28
C GLY A 30 17.09 2.50 -5.02
N GLU A 31 16.61 2.07 -3.85
CA GLU A 31 15.20 2.19 -3.46
C GLU A 31 14.88 3.63 -3.02
N THR A 32 13.74 4.17 -3.45
CA THR A 32 13.28 5.48 -2.96
C THR A 32 12.26 5.33 -1.84
N ARG A 33 12.08 6.37 -1.02
CA ARG A 33 10.99 6.43 -0.04
C ARG A 33 9.62 6.18 -0.66
N MET A 34 9.41 6.58 -1.92
CA MET A 34 8.15 6.36 -2.63
C MET A 34 7.95 4.89 -2.99
N ASP A 35 9.02 4.16 -3.30
CA ASP A 35 8.93 2.72 -3.60
C ASP A 35 8.55 1.93 -2.34
N LEU A 36 9.18 2.27 -1.20
CA LEU A 36 8.80 1.74 0.11
C LEU A 36 7.32 2.01 0.43
N VAL A 37 6.85 3.25 0.24
CA VAL A 37 5.45 3.62 0.52
C VAL A 37 4.48 2.88 -0.41
N ARG A 38 4.79 2.78 -1.72
CA ARG A 38 3.96 2.01 -2.67
C ARG A 38 3.85 0.54 -2.25
N GLY A 39 4.98 -0.08 -1.94
CA GLY A 39 5.01 -1.48 -1.49
C GLY A 39 4.20 -1.70 -0.21
N ALA A 40 4.32 -0.79 0.77
CA ALA A 40 3.55 -0.84 2.01
C ALA A 40 2.04 -0.68 1.77
N VAL A 41 1.63 0.23 0.89
CA VAL A 41 0.23 0.43 0.51
C VAL A 41 -0.34 -0.81 -0.19
N ASP A 42 0.37 -1.35 -1.20
CA ASP A 42 -0.07 -2.54 -1.93
C ASP A 42 -0.22 -3.76 -1.01
N LEU A 43 0.71 -3.94 -0.06
CA LEU A 43 0.65 -5.01 0.92
C LEU A 43 -0.59 -4.89 1.82
N GLU A 44 -0.87 -3.69 2.33
CA GLU A 44 -2.02 -3.43 3.19
C GLU A 44 -3.35 -3.56 2.44
N LEU A 45 -3.42 -3.09 1.19
CA LEU A 45 -4.60 -3.27 0.33
C LEU A 45 -4.90 -4.76 0.13
N ARG A 46 -3.91 -5.56 -0.29
CA ARG A 46 -4.08 -7.01 -0.48
C ARG A 46 -4.53 -7.73 0.80
N LYS A 47 -4.02 -7.30 1.95
CA LYS A 47 -4.43 -7.84 3.25
C LYS A 47 -5.90 -7.54 3.53
N ARG A 48 -6.34 -6.31 3.32
CA ARG A 48 -7.75 -5.89 3.53
C ARG A 48 -8.70 -6.56 2.54
N GLU A 49 -8.33 -6.63 1.27
CA GLU A 49 -9.11 -7.32 0.24
C GLU A 49 -9.33 -8.80 0.58
N ARG A 50 -8.29 -9.48 1.09
CA ARG A 50 -8.40 -10.87 1.53
C ARG A 50 -9.35 -11.03 2.72
N VAL A 51 -9.26 -10.13 3.70
CA VAL A 51 -10.18 -10.13 4.86
C VAL A 51 -11.61 -9.88 4.40
N ALA A 52 -11.82 -8.88 3.54
CA ALA A 52 -13.14 -8.56 3.00
C ALA A 52 -13.74 -9.73 2.21
N LYS A 53 -12.94 -10.42 1.39
CA LYS A 53 -13.39 -11.62 0.65
C LYS A 53 -13.82 -12.74 1.59
N ARG A 54 -13.04 -13.03 2.63
CA ARG A 54 -13.41 -14.05 3.62
C ARG A 54 -14.72 -13.71 4.34
N GLN A 55 -14.88 -12.44 4.74
CA GLN A 55 -16.11 -11.99 5.39
C GLN A 55 -17.33 -12.14 4.47
N ALA A 56 -17.19 -11.78 3.19
CA ALA A 56 -18.24 -11.95 2.19
C ALA A 56 -18.66 -13.43 2.04
N GLU A 57 -17.68 -14.34 1.94
CA GLU A 57 -17.91 -15.79 1.83
C GLU A 57 -18.59 -16.39 3.08
N GLU A 58 -18.35 -15.83 4.26
CA GLU A 58 -18.97 -16.25 5.52
C GLU A 58 -20.41 -15.72 5.64
N THR A 59 -20.69 -14.52 5.16
CA THR A 59 -22.06 -13.97 5.09
C THR A 59 -22.93 -14.61 3.99
N GLU A 60 -22.34 -15.17 2.93
CA GLU A 60 -23.07 -15.82 1.83
C GLU A 60 -23.37 -17.31 2.05
N LYS A 61 -22.78 -17.96 3.06
CA LYS A 61 -23.16 -19.32 3.43
C LYS A 61 -24.36 -19.26 4.38
N PRO A 62 -25.59 -19.57 3.94
CA PRO A 62 -26.68 -19.75 4.88
C PRO A 62 -26.36 -20.96 5.77
N ASP A 63 -26.72 -20.87 7.05
CA ASP A 63 -26.68 -22.00 7.98
C ASP A 63 -27.42 -23.19 7.34
N LEU A 64 -26.70 -24.29 7.10
CA LEU A 64 -27.25 -25.59 6.70
C LEU A 64 -27.82 -26.32 7.91
#